data_AF-A0ABD3X690-F1
#
_entry.id   AF-A0ABD3X690-F1
#
_cell.length_a   1.000
_cell.length_b   1.000
_cell.length_c   1.000
_cell.angle_alpha   90.00
_cell.angle_beta   90.00
_cell.angle_gamma   90.00
#
_symmetry.space_group_name_H-M   'P 1'
#
loop_
_entity.id
_entity.type
_entity.pdbx_description
1 polymer ?
#
loop_
_entity_poly.entity_id
_entity_poly.type
_entity_poly.pdbx_seq_one_letter_code
_entity_poly.pdbx_strand_id
1 'polypeptide(L)'
;MGSFAGHIDEAIFFIGISLWWMFNIYRDHITAGCDSSKHKPRLSYPTRIKWNLPVEIVCKTLFPIGGFLAELFDGSPHFYDWQGNFTKLVYMQHMTIYGMFILHGLIDLMDFYRLPLIKGMNYMSVVLCFIWYGIAFYFHSQTHGLDKEPLEIIIHLLPIFLMFGCALAIFVEYVKGEGAIWPQLIRTFLMLNLGTWFTNAAFVLYVHDRFPGGETNPDWDRTDYRNVHFMVAAFGMHLNFNMVFMVVAYAAMYVFYWCKDKKPFSLLTKQHQYNKVTSVVLKENGHESVKLLDGDEEDTFA
;
A
#
# COMPACT_ATOMS: atom_id res chain seq x y z
N MET A 1 -16.74 10.64 5.19
CA MET A 1 -16.37 9.66 6.25
C MET A 1 -17.21 9.72 7.54
N GLY A 2 -18.39 10.38 7.58
CA GLY A 2 -19.26 10.44 8.78
C GLY A 2 -20.45 9.49 8.75
N SER A 3 -20.38 8.43 7.94
CA SER A 3 -21.50 7.52 7.65
C SER A 3 -21.00 6.11 7.34
N PHE A 4 -21.91 5.15 7.35
CA PHE A 4 -21.67 3.78 6.91
C PHE A 4 -21.06 3.73 5.50
N ALA A 5 -21.70 4.42 4.55
CA ALA A 5 -21.26 4.45 3.16
C ALA A 5 -19.84 5.01 3.02
N GLY A 6 -19.54 6.07 3.77
CA GLY A 6 -18.23 6.73 3.77
C GLY A 6 -17.13 5.99 4.54
N HIS A 7 -17.43 4.88 5.22
CA HIS A 7 -16.41 3.97 5.74
C HIS A 7 -16.21 2.76 4.81
N ILE A 8 -17.30 2.27 4.22
CA ILE A 8 -17.28 1.13 3.30
C ILE A 8 -16.59 1.48 1.97
N ASP A 9 -16.77 2.68 1.45
CA ASP A 9 -16.11 3.13 0.22
C ASP A 9 -14.57 3.12 0.34
N GLU A 10 -14.03 3.70 1.41
CA GLU A 10 -12.61 3.67 1.76
C GLU A 10 -12.13 2.25 2.01
N ALA A 11 -12.92 1.45 2.72
CA ALA A 11 -12.61 0.07 3.00
C ALA A 11 -12.40 -0.74 1.72
N ILE A 12 -13.35 -0.65 0.79
CA ILE A 12 -13.29 -1.35 -0.51
C ILE A 12 -12.07 -0.87 -1.30
N PHE A 13 -11.79 0.43 -1.31
CA PHE A 13 -10.63 0.97 -2.01
C PHE A 13 -9.31 0.42 -1.45
N PHE A 14 -9.13 0.44 -0.12
CA PHE A 14 -7.92 -0.06 0.53
C PHE A 14 -7.75 -1.58 0.41
N ILE A 15 -8.84 -2.36 0.49
CA ILE A 15 -8.80 -3.80 0.23
C ILE A 15 -8.44 -4.05 -1.24
N GLY A 16 -9.10 -3.38 -2.18
CA GLY A 16 -8.86 -3.58 -3.62
C GLY A 16 -7.41 -3.28 -4.01
N ILE A 17 -6.87 -2.14 -3.57
CA ILE A 17 -5.49 -1.75 -3.90
C ILE A 17 -4.45 -2.66 -3.22
N SER A 18 -4.70 -3.10 -1.98
CA SER A 18 -3.77 -4.01 -1.28
C SER A 18 -3.76 -5.40 -1.91
N LEU A 19 -4.92 -5.95 -2.32
CA LEU A 19 -4.98 -7.20 -3.06
C LEU A 19 -4.26 -7.10 -4.41
N TRP A 20 -4.42 -5.98 -5.12
CA TRP A 20 -3.72 -5.70 -6.37
C TRP A 20 -2.20 -5.67 -6.18
N TRP A 21 -1.69 -4.95 -5.18
CA TRP A 21 -0.26 -4.93 -4.87
C TRP A 21 0.25 -6.30 -4.44
N MET A 22 -0.45 -6.97 -3.54
CA MET A 22 -0.10 -8.30 -3.05
C MET A 22 0.12 -9.28 -4.21
N PHE A 23 -0.85 -9.37 -5.13
CA PHE A 23 -0.76 -10.22 -6.31
C PHE A 23 0.46 -9.89 -7.18
N ASN A 24 0.67 -8.60 -7.48
CA ASN A 24 1.78 -8.20 -8.35
C ASN A 24 3.15 -8.42 -7.70
N ILE A 25 3.30 -8.13 -6.40
CA ILE A 25 4.53 -8.34 -5.64
C ILE A 25 4.87 -9.85 -5.61
N TYR A 26 3.90 -10.70 -5.25
CA TYR A 26 4.10 -12.15 -5.19
C TYR A 26 4.47 -12.73 -6.54
N ARG A 27 3.74 -12.37 -7.60
CA ARG A 27 4.06 -12.81 -8.95
C ARG A 27 5.48 -12.42 -9.34
N ASP A 28 5.85 -11.15 -9.17
CA ASP A 28 7.15 -10.65 -9.61
C ASP A 28 8.28 -11.33 -8.82
N HIS A 29 8.10 -11.57 -7.52
CA HIS A 29 9.05 -12.31 -6.70
C HIS A 29 9.17 -13.80 -7.11
N ILE A 30 8.06 -14.48 -7.34
CA ILE A 30 8.05 -15.91 -7.73
C ILE A 30 8.69 -16.08 -9.12
N THR A 31 8.30 -15.25 -10.09
CA THR A 31 8.83 -15.31 -11.47
C THR A 31 10.30 -14.91 -11.57
N ALA A 32 10.80 -14.10 -10.63
CA ALA A 32 12.22 -13.82 -10.47
C ALA A 32 13.03 -14.98 -9.83
N GLY A 33 12.36 -16.08 -9.47
CA GLY A 33 12.98 -17.26 -8.85
C GLY A 33 13.17 -17.10 -7.34
N CYS A 34 12.31 -16.32 -6.67
CA CYS A 34 12.40 -15.99 -5.24
C CYS A 34 13.72 -15.28 -4.86
N ASP A 35 14.38 -14.67 -5.84
CA ASP A 35 15.58 -13.87 -5.62
C ASP A 35 15.17 -12.42 -5.35
N SER A 36 15.13 -12.05 -4.07
CA SER A 36 14.74 -10.71 -3.65
C SER A 36 15.62 -9.62 -4.28
N SER A 37 16.89 -9.90 -4.61
CA SER A 37 17.82 -8.91 -5.18
C SER A 37 17.37 -8.39 -6.56
N LYS A 38 16.55 -9.17 -7.27
CA LYS A 38 15.99 -8.79 -8.57
C LYS A 38 14.71 -7.95 -8.46
N HIS A 39 14.19 -7.78 -7.25
CA HIS A 39 12.96 -7.05 -7.00
C HIS A 39 13.22 -5.54 -7.04
N LYS A 40 12.44 -4.83 -7.87
CA LYS A 40 12.54 -3.37 -7.97
C LYS A 40 11.43 -2.70 -7.16
N PRO A 41 11.73 -1.59 -6.45
CA PRO A 41 10.74 -0.81 -5.72
C PRO A 41 9.72 -0.20 -6.70
N ARG A 42 8.43 -0.35 -6.39
CA ARG A 42 7.33 0.10 -7.24
C ARG A 42 6.12 0.49 -6.39
N LEU A 43 5.74 1.76 -6.48
CA LEU A 43 4.50 2.26 -5.88
C LEU A 43 3.25 1.81 -6.62
N SER A 44 3.37 1.66 -7.94
CA SER A 44 2.26 1.38 -8.85
C SER A 44 2.65 0.33 -9.88
N TYR A 45 1.72 -0.56 -10.19
CA TYR A 45 1.87 -1.64 -11.16
C TYR A 45 1.00 -1.36 -12.39
N PRO A 46 1.58 -1.30 -13.60
CA PRO A 46 0.78 -1.19 -14.80
C PRO A 46 -0.03 -2.47 -15.03
N THR A 47 -1.18 -2.30 -15.69
CA THR A 47 -1.87 -3.46 -16.23
C THR A 47 -1.03 -4.07 -17.35
N ARG A 48 -0.85 -5.40 -17.31
CA ARG A 48 -0.08 -6.13 -18.34
C ARG A 48 -0.96 -6.58 -19.52
N ILE A 49 -2.07 -5.87 -19.76
CA ILE A 49 -2.89 -6.03 -20.96
C ILE A 49 -2.10 -5.43 -22.14
N LYS A 50 -2.46 -5.75 -23.39
CA LYS A 50 -1.79 -5.30 -24.64
C LYS A 50 -1.47 -3.78 -24.67
N TRP A 51 -2.22 -2.99 -23.90
CA TRP A 51 -2.03 -1.56 -23.71
C TRP A 51 -1.47 -1.35 -22.30
N ASN A 52 -0.27 -0.78 -22.18
CA ASN A 52 0.39 -0.47 -20.90
C ASN A 52 -0.34 0.69 -20.20
N LEU A 53 -1.55 0.44 -19.70
CA LEU A 53 -2.42 1.45 -19.12
C LEU A 53 -2.18 1.55 -17.60
N PRO A 54 -2.02 2.78 -17.07
CA PRO A 54 -1.80 3.04 -15.65
C PRO A 54 -3.12 2.98 -14.85
N VAL A 55 -3.92 1.91 -15.01
CA VAL A 55 -5.27 1.80 -14.43
C VAL A 55 -5.24 2.04 -12.92
N GLU A 56 -4.25 1.48 -12.21
CA GLU A 56 -4.06 1.70 -10.78
C GLU A 56 -3.93 3.19 -10.44
N ILE A 57 -3.08 3.92 -11.18
CA ILE A 57 -2.82 5.35 -10.95
C ILE A 57 -4.08 6.16 -11.24
N VAL A 58 -4.79 5.82 -12.32
CA VAL A 58 -6.08 6.43 -12.65
C VAL A 58 -7.09 6.22 -11.53
N CYS A 59 -7.23 4.99 -11.01
CA CYS A 59 -8.10 4.70 -9.87
C CYS A 59 -7.67 5.47 -8.61
N LYS A 60 -6.36 5.49 -8.28
CA LYS A 60 -5.80 6.25 -7.16
C LYS A 60 -6.00 7.76 -7.27
N THR A 61 -6.23 8.28 -8.49
CA THR A 61 -6.48 9.69 -8.75
C THR A 61 -7.97 10.01 -8.75
N LEU A 62 -8.79 9.20 -9.42
CA LEU A 62 -10.23 9.44 -9.55
C LEU A 62 -10.99 9.20 -8.24
N PHE A 63 -10.59 8.20 -7.45
CA PHE A 63 -11.22 7.91 -6.16
C PHE A 63 -11.22 9.12 -5.20
N PRO A 64 -10.07 9.76 -4.88
CA PRO A 64 -10.07 10.94 -4.03
C PRO A 64 -10.70 12.17 -4.70
N ILE A 65 -10.74 12.27 -6.04
CA ILE A 65 -11.56 13.31 -6.70
C ILE A 65 -13.03 13.11 -6.36
N GLY A 66 -13.55 11.89 -6.45
CA GLY A 66 -14.91 11.56 -6.07
C GLY A 66 -15.20 11.90 -4.60
N GLY A 67 -14.31 11.49 -3.69
CA GLY A 67 -14.41 11.82 -2.26
C GLY A 67 -14.39 13.34 -1.99
N PHE A 68 -13.49 14.08 -2.66
CA PHE A 68 -13.42 15.53 -2.54
C PHE A 68 -14.71 16.21 -2.99
N LEU A 69 -15.26 15.81 -4.15
CA LEU A 69 -16.51 16.36 -4.65
C LEU A 69 -17.70 15.98 -3.78
N ALA A 70 -17.73 14.75 -3.25
CA ALA A 70 -18.77 14.31 -2.31
C ALA A 70 -18.77 15.19 -1.05
N GLU A 71 -17.62 15.41 -0.41
CA GLU A 71 -17.54 16.26 0.79
C GLU A 71 -17.82 17.75 0.49
N LEU A 72 -17.44 18.23 -0.71
CA LEU A 72 -17.70 19.63 -1.12
C LEU A 72 -19.20 19.90 -1.35
N PHE A 73 -19.92 18.94 -1.93
CA PHE A 73 -21.33 19.09 -2.28
C PHE A 73 -22.29 18.52 -1.23
N ASP A 74 -21.80 17.91 -0.16
CA ASP A 74 -22.66 17.41 0.92
C ASP A 74 -23.30 18.59 1.69
N GLY A 75 -24.59 18.79 1.44
CA GLY A 75 -25.41 19.86 1.98
C GLY A 75 -25.23 21.23 1.30
N SER A 76 -24.11 21.92 1.56
CA SER A 76 -23.89 23.31 1.14
C SER A 76 -22.39 23.61 1.01
N PRO A 77 -21.96 24.33 -0.04
CA PRO A 77 -20.55 24.71 -0.22
C PRO A 77 -20.10 25.84 0.72
N HIS A 78 -20.99 26.33 1.59
CA HIS A 78 -20.66 27.35 2.58
C HIS A 78 -20.03 26.71 3.82
N PHE A 79 -18.85 27.19 4.14
CA PHE A 79 -17.99 26.72 5.22
C PHE A 79 -18.00 27.62 6.45
N TYR A 80 -18.80 28.68 6.40
CA TYR A 80 -18.98 29.65 7.47
C TYR A 80 -20.47 29.87 7.68
N ASP A 81 -20.87 30.06 8.93
CA ASP A 81 -22.21 30.52 9.26
C ASP A 81 -22.36 32.03 9.00
N TRP A 82 -23.57 32.56 9.24
CA TRP A 82 -23.84 33.99 9.03
C TRP A 82 -23.13 34.89 10.05
N GLN A 83 -22.58 34.32 11.12
CA GLN A 83 -21.77 34.99 12.14
C GLN A 83 -20.26 34.91 11.83
N GLY A 84 -19.85 34.20 10.77
CA GLY A 84 -18.45 34.03 10.39
C GLY A 84 -17.72 32.92 11.14
N ASN A 85 -18.41 32.06 11.89
CA ASN A 85 -17.79 30.89 12.50
C ASN A 85 -17.62 29.78 11.47
N PHE A 86 -16.51 29.06 11.55
CA PHE A 86 -16.29 27.89 10.70
C PHE A 86 -17.29 26.78 11.03
N THR A 87 -17.92 26.26 9.98
CA THR A 87 -18.80 25.09 10.03
C THR A 87 -18.17 23.95 9.25
N LYS A 88 -18.67 22.72 9.43
CA LYS A 88 -18.22 21.54 8.66
C LYS A 88 -16.70 21.27 8.73
N LEU A 89 -16.09 21.49 9.89
CA LEU A 89 -14.65 21.33 10.08
C LEU A 89 -14.14 19.92 9.70
N VAL A 90 -14.92 18.88 9.99
CA VAL A 90 -14.62 17.50 9.60
C VAL A 90 -14.56 17.33 8.08
N TYR A 91 -15.50 17.93 7.35
CA TYR A 91 -15.52 17.89 5.88
C TYR A 91 -14.30 18.61 5.30
N MET A 92 -13.90 19.74 5.88
CA MET A 92 -12.66 20.42 5.49
C MET A 92 -11.44 19.54 5.68
N GLN A 93 -11.35 18.83 6.81
CA GLN A 93 -10.26 17.88 7.07
C GLN A 93 -10.23 16.79 5.98
N HIS A 94 -11.36 16.16 5.66
CA HIS A 94 -11.44 15.16 4.59
C HIS A 94 -11.05 15.72 3.22
N MET A 95 -11.54 16.91 2.87
CA MET A 95 -11.18 17.59 1.63
C MET A 95 -9.67 17.80 1.52
N THR A 96 -8.97 18.13 2.60
CA THR A 96 -7.50 18.25 2.55
C THR A 96 -6.80 16.90 2.36
N ILE A 97 -7.31 15.82 2.99
CA ILE A 97 -6.80 14.46 2.77
C ILE A 97 -6.95 14.08 1.30
N TYR A 98 -8.16 14.18 0.76
CA TYR A 98 -8.44 13.90 -0.65
C TYR A 98 -7.60 14.78 -1.57
N GLY A 99 -7.52 16.09 -1.31
CA GLY A 99 -6.71 17.03 -2.07
C GLY A 99 -5.24 16.62 -2.17
N MET A 100 -4.64 16.15 -1.06
CA MET A 100 -3.26 15.65 -1.09
C MET A 100 -3.12 14.37 -1.93
N PHE A 101 -4.06 13.43 -1.81
CA PHE A 101 -4.03 12.21 -2.63
C PHE A 101 -4.31 12.47 -4.12
N ILE A 102 -5.11 13.49 -4.47
CA ILE A 102 -5.28 13.97 -5.86
C ILE A 102 -3.95 14.47 -6.40
N LEU A 103 -3.27 15.35 -5.66
CA LEU A 103 -1.96 15.88 -6.06
C LEU A 103 -0.92 14.76 -6.21
N HIS A 104 -0.91 13.79 -5.28
CA HIS A 104 -0.06 12.60 -5.44
C HIS A 104 -0.41 11.80 -6.68
N GLY A 105 -1.70 11.57 -6.96
CA GLY A 105 -2.15 10.85 -8.17
C GLY A 105 -1.66 11.52 -9.46
N LEU A 106 -1.67 12.85 -9.52
CA LEU A 106 -1.09 13.61 -10.63
C LEU A 106 0.44 13.42 -10.71
N ILE A 107 1.16 13.46 -9.58
CA ILE A 107 2.61 13.22 -9.54
C ILE A 107 2.95 11.81 -10.02
N ASP A 108 2.20 10.80 -9.57
CA ASP A 108 2.36 9.39 -9.96
C ASP A 108 2.08 9.21 -11.46
N LEU A 109 1.09 9.91 -12.01
CA LEU A 109 0.79 9.92 -13.44
C LEU A 109 1.91 10.58 -14.26
N MET A 110 2.45 11.71 -13.78
CA MET A 110 3.59 12.38 -14.41
C MET A 110 4.84 11.50 -14.41
N ASP A 111 5.10 10.77 -13.32
CA ASP A 111 6.20 9.80 -13.21
C ASP A 111 6.02 8.63 -14.19
N PHE A 112 4.79 8.11 -14.31
CA PHE A 112 4.44 7.06 -15.25
C PHE A 112 4.73 7.45 -16.71
N TYR A 113 4.40 8.68 -17.11
CA TYR A 113 4.69 9.22 -18.44
C TYR A 113 6.12 9.75 -18.59
N ARG A 114 6.98 9.59 -17.59
CA ARG A 114 8.39 10.03 -17.59
C ARG A 114 8.57 11.53 -17.84
N LEU A 115 7.65 12.33 -17.32
CA LEU A 115 7.82 13.79 -17.31
C LEU A 115 8.98 14.19 -16.39
N PRO A 116 9.60 15.36 -16.60
CA PRO A 116 10.76 15.78 -15.81
C PRO A 116 10.36 16.09 -14.37
N LEU A 117 10.51 15.10 -13.48
CA LEU A 117 10.28 15.21 -12.04
C LEU A 117 11.58 15.01 -11.26
N ILE A 118 11.62 15.54 -10.04
CA ILE A 118 12.69 15.24 -9.09
C ILE A 118 12.63 13.75 -8.76
N LYS A 119 13.78 13.07 -8.79
CA LYS A 119 13.87 11.63 -8.47
C LYS A 119 13.27 11.36 -7.10
N GLY A 120 12.33 10.40 -7.04
CA GLY A 120 11.66 10.01 -5.79
C GLY A 120 10.50 10.91 -5.37
N MET A 121 10.12 11.91 -6.17
CA MET A 121 9.00 12.80 -5.83
C MET A 121 7.67 12.06 -5.69
N ASN A 122 7.45 10.99 -6.46
CA ASN A 122 6.29 10.09 -6.31
C ASN A 122 6.28 9.37 -4.95
N TYR A 123 7.44 8.91 -4.44
CA TYR A 123 7.56 8.34 -3.10
C TYR A 123 7.35 9.39 -2.01
N MET A 124 7.97 10.56 -2.12
CA MET A 124 7.85 11.58 -1.08
C MET A 124 6.44 12.16 -1.00
N SER A 125 5.77 12.37 -2.14
CA SER A 125 4.39 12.87 -2.17
C SER A 125 3.42 11.94 -1.43
N VAL A 126 3.49 10.62 -1.66
CA VAL A 126 2.61 9.67 -0.94
C VAL A 126 2.96 9.53 0.54
N VAL A 127 4.25 9.62 0.90
CA VAL A 127 4.67 9.66 2.31
C VAL A 127 4.02 10.84 3.03
N LEU A 128 4.04 12.02 2.42
CA LEU A 128 3.36 13.21 2.95
C LEU A 128 1.85 13.03 3.03
N CYS A 129 1.23 12.36 2.05
CA CYS A 129 -0.20 12.06 2.09
C CYS A 129 -0.56 11.20 3.31
N PHE A 130 0.19 10.13 3.59
CA PHE A 130 -0.09 9.27 4.75
C PHE A 130 0.23 9.94 6.08
N ILE A 131 1.26 10.78 6.15
CA ILE A 131 1.54 11.59 7.35
C ILE A 131 0.37 12.54 7.63
N TRP A 132 -0.07 13.28 6.61
CA TRP A 132 -1.20 14.19 6.77
C TRP A 132 -2.49 13.44 7.08
N TYR A 133 -2.72 12.30 6.43
CA TYR A 133 -3.89 11.46 6.71
C TYR A 133 -3.93 11.05 8.18
N GLY A 134 -2.83 10.54 8.74
CA GLY A 134 -2.74 10.20 10.17
C GLY A 134 -2.98 11.39 11.09
N ILE A 135 -2.43 12.57 10.78
CA ILE A 135 -2.63 13.80 11.58
C ILE A 135 -4.08 14.28 11.50
N ALA A 136 -4.64 14.40 10.31
CA ALA A 136 -6.02 14.82 10.11
C ALA A 136 -7.00 13.85 10.77
N PHE A 137 -6.74 12.54 10.67
CA PHE A 137 -7.56 11.51 11.29
C PHE A 137 -7.45 11.51 12.83
N TYR A 138 -6.29 11.86 13.40
CA TYR A 138 -6.16 12.12 14.83
C TYR A 138 -7.10 13.24 15.27
N PHE A 139 -7.08 14.39 14.60
CA PHE A 139 -7.98 15.48 14.94
C PHE A 139 -9.44 15.13 14.69
N HIS A 140 -9.76 14.37 13.63
CA HIS A 140 -11.09 13.82 13.40
C HIS A 140 -11.57 13.00 14.60
N SER A 141 -10.76 12.06 15.10
CA SER A 141 -11.08 11.25 16.28
C SER A 141 -11.37 12.07 17.55
N GLN A 142 -10.90 13.32 17.59
CA GLN A 142 -11.07 14.25 18.71
C GLN A 142 -12.15 15.32 18.48
N THR A 143 -12.66 15.47 17.25
CA THR A 143 -13.57 16.57 16.84
C THR A 143 -15.05 16.24 17.09
N HIS A 144 -15.40 14.96 17.31
CA HIS A 144 -16.76 14.54 17.64
C HIS A 144 -17.11 14.89 19.09
N GLY A 145 -17.53 16.14 19.30
CA GLY A 145 -18.44 16.57 20.37
C GLY A 145 -17.93 16.69 21.82
N LEU A 146 -18.73 17.37 22.64
CA LEU A 146 -18.58 17.52 24.10
C LEU A 146 -18.85 16.20 24.85
N ASP A 147 -19.44 15.21 24.18
CA ASP A 147 -19.67 13.84 24.68
C ASP A 147 -18.75 12.88 23.92
N LYS A 148 -17.49 12.85 24.36
CA LYS A 148 -16.44 12.02 23.79
C LYS A 148 -16.68 10.54 24.11
N GLU A 149 -17.44 9.86 23.27
CA GLU A 149 -17.72 8.44 23.44
C GLU A 149 -16.42 7.62 23.28
N PRO A 150 -15.99 6.88 24.33
CA PRO A 150 -14.74 6.12 24.31
C PRO A 150 -14.60 5.15 23.13
N LEU A 151 -15.72 4.54 22.70
CA LEU A 151 -15.72 3.60 21.59
C LEU A 151 -15.37 4.26 20.26
N GLU A 152 -15.95 5.43 19.98
CA GLU A 152 -15.71 6.14 18.73
C GLU A 152 -14.26 6.62 18.64
N ILE A 153 -13.71 7.10 19.77
CA ILE A 153 -12.30 7.51 19.85
C ILE A 153 -11.37 6.35 19.51
N ILE A 154 -11.54 5.18 20.16
CA ILE A 154 -10.59 4.09 19.97
C ILE A 154 -10.66 3.53 18.54
N ILE A 155 -11.87 3.50 17.94
CA ILE A 155 -12.05 3.03 16.56
C ILE A 155 -11.28 3.89 15.56
N HIS A 156 -11.26 5.20 15.78
CA HIS A 156 -10.53 6.12 14.92
C HIS A 156 -9.04 6.26 15.30
N LEU A 157 -8.66 5.99 16.55
CA LEU A 157 -7.26 6.11 17.01
C LEU A 157 -6.37 4.97 16.51
N LEU A 158 -6.88 3.73 16.50
CA LEU A 158 -6.12 2.54 16.08
C LEU A 158 -5.56 2.59 14.65
N PRO A 159 -6.32 2.97 13.60
CA PRO A 159 -5.82 2.98 12.22
C PRO A 159 -4.73 4.03 11.97
N ILE A 160 -4.59 5.05 12.81
CA ILE A 160 -3.56 6.09 12.68
C ILE A 160 -2.15 5.48 12.70
N PHE A 161 -1.93 4.46 13.54
CA PHE A 161 -0.66 3.74 13.58
C PHE A 161 -0.35 3.03 12.26
N LEU A 162 -1.37 2.52 11.56
CA LEU A 162 -1.21 1.91 10.25
C LEU A 162 -0.86 2.96 9.19
N MET A 163 -1.46 4.15 9.25
CA MET A 163 -1.16 5.26 8.32
C MET A 163 0.30 5.71 8.44
N PHE A 164 0.79 5.94 9.68
CA PHE A 164 2.20 6.26 9.90
C PHE A 164 3.12 5.09 9.52
N GLY A 165 2.71 3.85 9.79
CA GLY A 165 3.41 2.66 9.34
C GLY A 165 3.52 2.58 7.82
N CYS A 166 2.46 2.94 7.09
CA CYS A 166 2.47 3.02 5.63
C CYS A 166 3.45 4.08 5.15
N ALA A 167 3.43 5.29 5.72
CA ALA A 167 4.39 6.34 5.40
C ALA A 167 5.84 5.87 5.61
N LEU A 168 6.12 5.22 6.75
CA LEU A 168 7.44 4.68 7.07
C LEU A 168 7.84 3.57 6.09
N ALA A 169 6.95 2.62 5.80
CA ALA A 169 7.21 1.52 4.88
C ALA A 169 7.54 2.04 3.47
N ILE A 170 6.80 3.05 2.97
CA ILE A 170 7.09 3.68 1.68
C ILE A 170 8.44 4.40 1.69
N PHE A 171 8.73 5.13 2.76
CA PHE A 171 10.01 5.83 2.89
C PHE A 171 11.18 4.83 2.90
N VAL A 172 11.06 3.73 3.64
CA VAL A 172 12.08 2.67 3.68
C VAL A 172 12.20 1.97 2.32
N GLU A 173 11.08 1.74 1.60
CA GLU A 173 11.08 1.22 0.23
C GLU A 173 11.93 2.09 -0.69
N TYR A 174 11.76 3.42 -0.61
CA TYR A 174 12.55 4.37 -1.38
C TYR A 174 14.04 4.36 -1.01
N VAL A 175 14.35 4.43 0.29
CA VAL A 175 15.74 4.51 0.78
C VAL A 175 16.52 3.22 0.50
N LYS A 176 15.90 2.05 0.68
CA LYS A 176 16.57 0.76 0.46
C LYS A 176 16.71 0.42 -1.02
N GLY A 177 15.78 0.87 -1.86
CA GLY A 177 15.89 0.69 -3.30
C GLY A 177 15.71 -0.77 -3.74
N GLU A 178 16.53 -1.21 -4.69
CA GLU A 178 16.47 -2.57 -5.26
C GLU A 178 16.75 -3.62 -4.17
N GLY A 179 16.04 -4.75 -4.21
CA GLY A 179 16.15 -5.79 -3.19
C GLY A 179 15.13 -5.69 -2.04
N ALA A 180 14.51 -4.53 -1.85
CA ALA A 180 13.65 -4.24 -0.70
C ALA A 180 12.20 -4.71 -0.89
N ILE A 181 11.97 -6.02 -0.88
CA ILE A 181 10.61 -6.59 -0.97
C ILE A 181 9.78 -6.38 0.32
N TRP A 182 10.42 -6.44 1.48
CA TRP A 182 9.71 -6.39 2.78
C TRP A 182 8.95 -5.08 3.02
N PRO A 183 9.50 -3.89 2.74
CA PRO A 183 8.74 -2.65 2.87
C PRO A 183 7.46 -2.62 2.01
N GLN A 184 7.48 -3.21 0.81
CA GLN A 184 6.29 -3.33 -0.04
C GLN A 184 5.25 -4.26 0.56
N LEU A 185 5.68 -5.40 1.11
CA LEU A 185 4.79 -6.35 1.78
C LEU A 185 4.20 -5.75 3.06
N ILE A 186 4.99 -5.03 3.84
CA ILE A 186 4.54 -4.33 5.05
C ILE A 186 3.51 -3.26 4.67
N ARG A 187 3.80 -2.39 3.70
CA ARG A 187 2.84 -1.41 3.19
C ARG A 187 1.53 -2.06 2.73
N THR A 188 1.64 -3.16 2.00
CA THR A 188 0.48 -3.91 1.51
C THR A 188 -0.35 -4.49 2.66
N PHE A 189 0.31 -5.08 3.66
CA PHE A 189 -0.31 -5.58 4.88
C PHE A 189 -1.04 -4.48 5.66
N LEU A 190 -0.39 -3.33 5.88
CA LEU A 190 -0.98 -2.21 6.62
C LEU A 190 -2.19 -1.63 5.90
N MET A 191 -2.16 -1.56 4.56
CA MET A 191 -3.28 -1.10 3.75
C MET A 191 -4.45 -2.08 3.72
N LEU A 192 -4.18 -3.38 3.69
CA LEU A 192 -5.23 -4.40 3.86
C LEU A 192 -5.88 -4.29 5.25
N ASN A 193 -5.09 -4.03 6.30
CA ASN A 193 -5.61 -3.80 7.64
C ASN A 193 -6.45 -2.52 7.74
N LEU A 194 -6.03 -1.41 7.12
CA LEU A 194 -6.86 -0.20 7.03
C LEU A 194 -8.22 -0.52 6.41
N GLY A 195 -8.24 -1.23 5.28
CA GLY A 195 -9.49 -1.52 4.59
C GLY A 195 -10.41 -2.46 5.35
N THR A 196 -9.89 -3.57 5.89
CA THR A 196 -10.70 -4.49 6.70
C THR A 196 -11.15 -3.86 8.02
N TRP A 197 -10.34 -2.98 8.62
CA TRP A 197 -10.73 -2.25 9.82
C TRP A 197 -11.84 -1.24 9.56
N PHE A 198 -11.75 -0.45 8.49
CA PHE A 198 -12.84 0.48 8.14
C PHE A 198 -14.14 -0.25 7.77
N THR A 199 -14.06 -1.46 7.24
CA THR A 199 -15.24 -2.32 7.12
C THR A 199 -15.86 -2.58 8.49
N ASN A 200 -15.06 -3.04 9.47
CA ASN A 200 -15.52 -3.31 10.82
C ASN A 200 -16.09 -2.06 11.50
N ALA A 201 -15.36 -0.94 11.41
CA ALA A 201 -15.77 0.35 11.95
C ALA A 201 -17.14 0.80 11.40
N ALA A 202 -17.40 0.61 10.10
CA ALA A 202 -18.69 0.93 9.50
C ALA A 202 -19.85 0.20 10.19
N PHE A 203 -19.71 -1.11 10.39
CA PHE A 203 -20.76 -1.94 11.01
C PHE A 203 -20.93 -1.67 12.51
N VAL A 204 -19.86 -1.30 13.21
CA VAL A 204 -19.92 -0.98 14.64
C VAL A 204 -20.52 0.39 14.89
N LEU A 205 -20.12 1.40 14.11
CA LEU A 205 -20.51 2.78 14.36
C LEU A 205 -21.89 3.12 13.81
N TYR A 206 -22.29 2.56 12.67
CA TYR A 206 -23.45 3.04 11.93
C TYR A 206 -24.51 1.98 11.69
N VAL A 207 -25.74 2.47 11.62
CA VAL A 207 -26.89 1.71 11.12
C VAL A 207 -26.65 1.35 9.65
N HIS A 208 -26.81 0.07 9.32
CA HIS A 208 -26.41 -0.51 8.03
C HIS A 208 -27.58 -0.96 7.16
N ASP A 209 -28.83 -0.85 7.64
CA ASP A 209 -30.04 -1.16 6.88
C ASP A 209 -30.52 0.01 5.98
N ARG A 210 -29.88 1.19 6.10
CA ARG A 210 -30.18 2.40 5.33
C ARG A 210 -28.93 2.98 4.70
N PHE A 211 -29.03 3.38 3.44
CA PHE A 211 -27.96 4.10 2.73
C PHE A 211 -28.30 5.59 2.67
N PRO A 212 -27.37 6.52 3.00
CA PRO A 212 -25.93 6.33 3.24
C PRO A 212 -25.53 5.93 4.68
N GLY A 213 -26.49 5.82 5.61
CA GLY A 213 -26.28 5.27 6.96
C GLY A 213 -25.50 6.19 7.90
N GLY A 214 -26.02 7.40 8.16
CA GLY A 214 -25.42 8.35 9.10
C GLY A 214 -25.88 8.18 10.55
N GLU A 215 -26.90 7.35 10.80
CA GLU A 215 -27.43 7.10 12.14
C GLU A 215 -26.48 6.19 12.94
N THR A 216 -26.36 6.46 14.24
CA THR A 216 -25.53 5.65 15.16
C THR A 216 -26.14 4.27 15.36
N ASN A 217 -25.32 3.22 15.29
CA ASN A 217 -25.77 1.86 15.57
C ASN A 217 -26.22 1.72 17.04
N PRO A 218 -27.50 1.39 17.31
CA PRO A 218 -28.02 1.26 18.67
C PRO A 218 -27.56 -0.02 19.39
N ASP A 219 -27.00 -1.00 18.67
CA ASP A 219 -26.58 -2.29 19.25
C ASP A 219 -25.28 -2.16 20.07
N TRP A 220 -24.57 -1.04 19.94
CA TRP A 220 -23.29 -0.80 20.60
C TRP A 220 -23.41 0.32 21.62
N ASP A 221 -23.24 -0.01 22.90
CA ASP A 221 -23.03 1.00 23.93
C ASP A 221 -21.63 1.60 23.77
N ARG A 222 -21.58 2.85 23.34
CA ARG A 222 -20.34 3.56 23.02
C ARG A 222 -19.62 4.12 24.25
N THR A 223 -20.28 4.09 25.41
CA THR A 223 -19.73 4.50 26.71
C THR A 223 -19.17 3.31 27.51
N ASP A 224 -19.54 2.08 27.16
CA ASP A 224 -19.04 0.88 27.82
C ASP A 224 -17.58 0.59 27.47
N TYR A 225 -16.70 0.68 28.46
CA TYR A 225 -15.28 0.35 28.33
C TYR A 225 -15.01 -1.11 27.93
N ARG A 226 -15.93 -2.04 28.17
CA ARG A 226 -15.80 -3.42 27.68
C ARG A 226 -15.82 -3.47 26.15
N ASN A 227 -16.66 -2.64 25.52
CA ASN A 227 -16.71 -2.53 24.07
C ASN A 227 -15.42 -1.89 23.52
N VAL A 228 -14.85 -0.92 24.23
CA VAL A 228 -13.54 -0.34 23.91
C VAL A 228 -12.45 -1.41 23.89
N HIS A 229 -12.34 -2.22 24.96
CA HIS A 229 -11.35 -3.30 25.02
C HIS A 229 -11.60 -4.39 23.97
N PHE A 230 -12.86 -4.71 23.69
CA PHE A 230 -13.22 -5.62 22.60
C PHE A 230 -12.77 -5.07 21.24
N MET A 231 -12.93 -3.78 20.96
CA MET A 231 -12.45 -3.16 19.71
C MET A 231 -10.94 -3.25 19.56
N VAL A 232 -10.17 -3.03 20.63
CA VAL A 232 -8.71 -3.22 20.61
C VAL A 232 -8.34 -4.69 20.30
N ALA A 233 -9.04 -5.64 20.92
CA ALA A 233 -8.84 -7.06 20.64
C ALA A 233 -9.23 -7.42 19.19
N ALA A 234 -10.36 -6.89 18.69
CA ALA A 234 -10.82 -7.09 17.32
C ALA A 234 -9.80 -6.56 16.31
N PHE A 235 -9.22 -5.38 16.55
CA PHE A 235 -8.14 -4.84 15.72
C PHE A 235 -6.92 -5.78 15.68
N GLY A 236 -6.55 -6.36 16.83
CA GLY A 236 -5.53 -7.41 16.90
C GLY A 236 -5.91 -8.65 16.07
N MET A 237 -7.17 -9.05 16.06
CA MET A 237 -7.65 -10.16 15.23
C MET A 237 -7.56 -9.84 13.73
N HIS A 238 -7.89 -8.61 13.32
CA HIS A 238 -7.68 -8.16 11.93
C HIS A 238 -6.22 -8.31 11.50
N LEU A 239 -5.26 -7.89 12.34
CA LEU A 239 -3.83 -8.06 12.07
C LEU A 239 -3.46 -9.54 11.87
N ASN A 240 -3.94 -10.42 12.75
CA ASN A 240 -3.67 -11.86 12.64
C ASN A 240 -4.29 -12.48 11.38
N PHE A 241 -5.57 -12.23 11.12
CA PHE A 241 -6.27 -12.80 9.96
C PHE A 241 -5.68 -12.32 8.65
N ASN A 242 -5.36 -11.04 8.53
CA ASN A 242 -4.72 -10.49 7.32
C ASN A 242 -3.32 -11.06 7.12
N MET A 243 -2.58 -11.34 8.20
CA MET A 243 -1.26 -11.97 8.11
C MET A 243 -1.37 -13.41 7.60
N VAL A 244 -2.27 -14.21 8.18
CA VAL A 244 -2.55 -15.58 7.72
C VAL A 244 -3.01 -15.57 6.27
N PHE A 245 -3.92 -14.66 5.91
CA PHE A 245 -4.41 -14.51 4.54
C PHE A 245 -3.27 -14.25 3.55
N MET A 246 -2.36 -13.32 3.85
CA MET A 246 -1.21 -13.02 3.00
C MET A 246 -0.30 -14.25 2.81
N VAL A 247 -0.03 -15.01 3.87
CA VAL A 247 0.77 -16.24 3.81
C VAL A 247 0.09 -17.30 2.94
N VAL A 248 -1.21 -17.53 3.15
CA VAL A 248 -1.98 -18.50 2.37
C VAL A 248 -2.05 -18.09 0.89
N ALA A 249 -2.27 -16.80 0.61
CA ALA A 249 -2.28 -16.26 -0.75
C ALA A 249 -0.93 -16.46 -1.45
N TYR A 250 0.18 -16.19 -0.76
CA TYR A 250 1.52 -16.44 -1.30
C TYR A 250 1.73 -17.92 -1.61
N ALA A 251 1.40 -18.82 -0.67
CA ALA A 251 1.52 -20.26 -0.87
C ALA A 251 0.69 -20.76 -2.06
N ALA A 252 -0.56 -20.29 -2.19
CA ALA A 252 -1.43 -20.61 -3.31
C ALA A 252 -0.86 -20.14 -4.65
N MET A 253 -0.36 -18.90 -4.71
CA MET A 253 0.29 -18.37 -5.92
C MET A 253 1.57 -19.13 -6.26
N TYR A 254 2.39 -19.46 -5.26
CA TYR A 254 3.60 -20.24 -5.44
C TYR A 254 3.30 -21.61 -6.06
N VAL A 255 2.34 -22.34 -5.49
CA VAL A 255 1.90 -23.65 -6.02
C VAL A 255 1.33 -23.52 -7.43
N PHE A 256 0.52 -22.49 -7.70
CA PHE A 256 -0.01 -22.24 -9.04
C PHE A 256 1.08 -22.05 -10.09
N TYR A 257 2.07 -21.17 -9.83
CA TYR A 257 3.18 -20.94 -10.76
C TYR A 257 4.11 -22.15 -10.87
N TRP A 258 4.30 -22.89 -9.78
CA TRP A 258 5.06 -24.14 -9.80
C TRP A 258 4.41 -25.20 -10.71
N CYS A 259 3.10 -25.44 -10.56
CA CYS A 259 2.34 -26.35 -11.41
C CYS A 259 2.36 -25.92 -12.88
N LYS A 260 2.28 -24.60 -13.14
CA LYS A 260 2.28 -24.03 -14.48
C LYS A 260 3.63 -24.20 -15.19
N ASP A 261 4.73 -23.91 -14.51
CA ASP A 261 6.05 -23.83 -15.14
C ASP A 261 6.82 -25.18 -15.10
N LYS A 262 6.30 -26.21 -14.42
CA LYS A 262 6.89 -27.57 -14.28
C LYS A 262 8.38 -27.57 -13.89
N LYS A 263 8.88 -26.56 -13.16
CA LYS A 263 10.30 -26.50 -12.78
C LYS A 263 10.54 -27.30 -11.49
N PRO A 264 11.31 -28.41 -11.53
CA PRO A 264 11.67 -29.14 -10.31
C PRO A 264 12.67 -28.34 -9.47
N PHE A 265 12.45 -28.36 -8.15
CA PHE A 265 13.21 -27.67 -7.11
C PHE A 265 14.72 -28.02 -7.08
N SER A 266 15.17 -29.05 -7.80
CA SER A 266 16.54 -29.59 -7.71
C SER A 266 17.59 -28.89 -8.58
N LEU A 267 17.22 -28.00 -9.52
CA LEU A 267 18.18 -27.36 -10.43
C LEU A 267 18.46 -25.88 -10.12
N LEU A 268 17.58 -25.15 -9.43
CA LEU A 268 17.83 -23.73 -9.12
C LEU A 268 18.85 -23.55 -7.98
N THR A 269 18.83 -24.39 -6.95
CA THR A 269 19.85 -24.39 -5.90
C THR A 269 21.19 -24.90 -6.41
N LYS A 270 21.21 -25.96 -7.23
CA LYS A 270 22.45 -26.48 -7.83
C LYS A 270 23.05 -25.52 -8.85
N GLN A 271 22.26 -24.88 -9.71
CA GLN A 271 22.78 -23.96 -10.72
C GLN A 271 23.15 -22.59 -10.14
N HIS A 272 22.46 -22.14 -9.08
CA HIS A 272 22.87 -20.94 -8.35
C HIS A 272 24.13 -21.18 -7.50
N GLN A 273 24.27 -22.35 -6.85
CA GLN A 273 25.55 -22.75 -6.23
C GLN A 273 26.66 -22.93 -7.26
N TYR A 274 26.39 -23.60 -8.39
CA TYR A 274 27.38 -23.79 -9.45
C TYR A 274 27.83 -22.45 -10.04
N ASN A 275 26.90 -21.56 -10.41
CA ASN A 275 27.26 -20.24 -10.96
C ASN A 275 27.96 -19.33 -9.94
N LYS A 276 27.64 -19.46 -8.64
CA LYS A 276 28.33 -18.73 -7.57
C LYS A 276 29.74 -19.28 -7.33
N VAL A 277 29.93 -20.60 -7.39
CA VAL A 277 31.25 -21.25 -7.31
C VAL A 277 32.09 -20.90 -8.54
N THR A 278 31.55 -21.01 -9.76
CA THR A 278 32.27 -20.67 -10.99
C THR A 278 32.66 -19.20 -11.05
N SER A 279 31.81 -18.28 -10.58
CA SER A 279 32.15 -16.84 -10.55
C SER A 279 33.15 -16.47 -9.45
N VAL A 280 33.21 -17.21 -8.34
CA VAL A 280 34.25 -17.07 -7.31
C VAL A 280 35.58 -17.64 -7.83
N VAL A 281 35.57 -18.84 -8.44
CA VAL A 281 36.77 -19.48 -9.02
C VAL A 281 37.35 -18.64 -10.16
N LEU A 282 36.52 -18.04 -11.02
CA LEU A 282 36.99 -17.13 -12.07
C LEU A 282 37.54 -15.81 -11.51
N LYS A 283 37.06 -15.34 -10.35
CA LYS A 283 37.61 -14.18 -9.66
C LYS A 283 38.93 -14.48 -8.95
N GLU A 284 39.06 -15.66 -8.36
CA GLU A 284 40.31 -16.11 -7.71
C GLU A 284 41.40 -16.42 -8.75
N ASN A 285 41.03 -17.01 -9.89
CA ASN A 285 41.97 -17.30 -10.98
C ASN A 285 42.26 -16.09 -11.90
N GLY A 286 41.50 -15.00 -11.78
CA GLY A 286 41.68 -13.78 -12.57
C GLY A 286 42.84 -12.88 -12.11
N HIS A 287 43.62 -13.30 -11.11
CA HIS A 287 44.83 -12.63 -10.65
C HIS A 287 46.13 -13.16 -11.29
N GLU A 288 46.06 -14.10 -12.23
CA GLU A 288 47.21 -14.43 -13.09
C GLU A 288 47.04 -13.84 -14.49
N SER A 289 47.84 -12.81 -14.75
CA SER A 289 48.06 -12.20 -16.05
C SER A 289 48.60 -13.23 -17.05
N VAL A 290 47.78 -13.65 -18.02
CA VAL A 290 48.30 -14.31 -19.21
C VAL A 290 48.62 -13.23 -20.25
N LYS A 291 49.90 -12.86 -20.32
CA LYS A 291 50.51 -12.24 -21.50
C LYS A 291 50.43 -13.24 -22.65
N LEU A 292 49.66 -12.94 -23.68
CA LEU A 292 49.87 -13.55 -25.00
C LEU A 292 50.89 -12.66 -25.73
N LEU A 293 52.08 -13.20 -25.94
CA LEU A 293 53.16 -12.60 -26.72
C LEU A 293 52.90 -12.88 -28.21
N ASP A 294 53.03 -11.82 -29.01
CA ASP A 294 53.32 -11.88 -30.45
C ASP A 294 54.62 -12.66 -30.71
N GLY A 295 54.69 -13.35 -31.85
CA GLY A 295 55.91 -13.98 -32.34
C GLY A 295 55.66 -14.80 -33.60
N ASP A 296 55.98 -14.19 -34.74
CA ASP A 296 55.99 -14.71 -36.12
C ASP A 296 56.98 -15.87 -36.36
N GLU A 297 56.92 -16.38 -37.61
CA GLU A 297 57.89 -17.20 -38.35
C GLU A 297 57.87 -18.72 -38.09
N GLU A 298 58.08 -19.61 -39.05
CA GLU A 298 57.95 -19.69 -40.51
C GLU A 298 58.18 -21.20 -40.83
N ASP A 299 57.80 -21.61 -42.04
CA ASP A 299 58.42 -22.68 -42.83
C ASP A 299 58.16 -24.20 -42.60
N THR A 300 57.44 -24.73 -43.60
CA THR A 300 57.75 -25.86 -44.52
C THR A 300 58.06 -27.28 -44.01
N PHE A 301 57.28 -28.28 -44.44
CA PHE A 301 57.54 -29.13 -45.62
C PHE A 301 56.51 -30.27 -45.78
N ALA A 302 56.20 -30.55 -47.06
CA ALA A 302 55.50 -31.71 -47.66
C ALA A 302 53.97 -31.81 -47.54
#